data_AF-X1R0A3-F1
#
_entry.id   AF-X1R0A3-F1
#
_cell.length_a   1.000
_cell.length_b   1.000
_cell.length_c   1.000
_cell.angle_alpha   90.00
_cell.angle_beta   90.00
_cell.angle_gamma   90.00
#
_symmetry.space_group_name_H-M   'P 1'
#
loop_
_entity.id
_entity.type
_entity.pdbx_description
1 polymer ?
#
loop_
_entity_poly.entity_id
_entity_poly.type
_entity_poly.pdbx_seq_one_letter_code
_entity_poly.pdbx_strand_id
1 'polypeptide(L)'
;DDAIILQIIKIQIFMQKNKIIFIKKFFFSLVVLLFSLFFWHTLKNVFLYEYITKVEMIVYFIYLIILLFGFYGIYDEFIKVKKNIINISKVDFLRNAQLLLHSIYDPSRIAENDVLRSRHVRELVQEAVPIENSSSRTNIPKVIVQFWHDLNEIPDDVQECLDSWEPLKKQGFKRILFDDAGARRFISKQLGDTYVSAFDLCHHPAMRCDYFRLCYIVTYGGFYIDADEIYQGTECNHFFRDGRLKV
;
A
#
# COMPACT_ATOMS: atom_id res chain seq x y z
N ASP A 1 8.38 -24.56 -2.34
CA ASP A 1 9.48 -24.59 -3.31
C ASP A 1 9.27 -23.62 -4.44
N ASP A 2 9.84 -22.42 -4.28
CA ASP A 2 9.73 -21.32 -5.24
C ASP A 2 10.31 -21.69 -6.62
N ALA A 3 11.23 -22.66 -6.66
CA ALA A 3 11.78 -23.23 -7.88
C ALA A 3 10.72 -23.95 -8.75
N ILE A 4 9.75 -24.62 -8.13
CA ILE A 4 8.67 -25.33 -8.84
C ILE A 4 7.69 -24.31 -9.45
N ILE A 5 7.37 -23.26 -8.70
CA ILE A 5 6.49 -22.16 -9.17
C ILE A 5 7.14 -21.44 -10.37
N LEU A 6 8.44 -21.14 -10.29
CA LEU A 6 9.20 -20.56 -11.40
C LEU A 6 9.24 -21.46 -12.65
N GLN A 7 9.33 -22.78 -12.48
CA GLN A 7 9.26 -23.73 -13.60
C GLN A 7 7.85 -23.77 -14.22
N ILE A 8 6.79 -23.78 -13.41
CA ILE A 8 5.40 -23.78 -13.90
C ILE A 8 5.12 -22.50 -14.71
N ILE A 9 5.58 -21.33 -14.22
CA ILE A 9 5.45 -20.05 -14.94
C ILE A 9 6.21 -20.08 -16.27
N LYS A 10 7.44 -20.60 -16.31
CA LYS A 10 8.22 -20.75 -17.56
C LYS A 10 7.51 -21.66 -18.57
N ILE A 11 6.92 -22.77 -18.12
CA ILE A 11 6.17 -23.70 -18.97
C ILE A 11 4.89 -23.04 -19.51
N GLN A 12 4.14 -22.30 -18.68
CA GLN A 12 2.96 -21.55 -19.14
C GLN A 12 3.31 -20.50 -20.19
N ILE A 13 4.39 -19.74 -19.99
CA ILE A 13 4.88 -18.75 -20.96
C ILE A 13 5.30 -19.43 -22.27
N PHE A 14 6.03 -20.55 -22.19
CA PHE A 14 6.45 -21.32 -23.37
C PHE A 14 5.25 -21.87 -24.16
N MET A 15 4.26 -22.46 -23.48
CA MET A 15 3.04 -22.97 -24.09
C MET A 15 2.23 -21.87 -24.77
N GLN A 16 2.12 -20.69 -24.15
CA GLN A 16 1.43 -19.54 -24.76
C GLN A 16 2.18 -18.97 -25.98
N LYS A 17 3.50 -18.89 -25.91
CA LYS A 17 4.33 -18.42 -27.04
C LYS A 17 4.20 -19.35 -28.25
N ASN A 18 4.18 -20.66 -28.02
CA ASN A 18 3.96 -21.65 -29.08
C ASN A 18 2.54 -21.64 -29.64
N LYS A 19 1.51 -21.39 -28.81
CA LYS A 19 0.13 -21.22 -29.27
C LYS A 19 -0.02 -20.01 -30.21
N ILE A 20 0.65 -18.90 -29.91
CA ILE A 20 0.69 -17.70 -30.78
C ILE A 20 1.42 -18.00 -32.10
N ILE A 21 2.54 -18.73 -32.06
CA ILE A 21 3.28 -19.13 -33.27
C ILE A 21 2.43 -20.07 -34.13
N PHE A 22 1.72 -21.02 -33.52
CA PHE A 22 0.81 -21.93 -34.23
C PHE A 22 -0.33 -21.18 -34.91
N ILE A 23 -0.97 -20.23 -34.21
CA ILE A 23 -2.05 -19.40 -34.77
C ILE A 23 -1.52 -18.55 -35.93
N LYS A 24 -0.36 -17.91 -35.79
CA LYS A 24 0.26 -17.15 -36.90
C LYS A 24 0.57 -18.03 -38.11
N LYS A 25 1.09 -19.24 -37.90
CA LYS A 25 1.36 -20.20 -38.98
C LYS A 25 0.06 -20.69 -39.65
N PHE A 26 -0.97 -20.99 -38.88
CA PHE A 26 -2.28 -21.40 -39.39
C PHE A 26 -2.91 -20.29 -40.26
N PHE A 27 -2.88 -19.04 -39.80
CA PHE A 27 -3.39 -17.91 -40.57
C PHE A 27 -2.58 -17.65 -41.84
N PHE A 28 -1.25 -17.74 -41.77
CA PHE A 28 -0.40 -17.61 -42.97
C PHE A 28 -0.71 -18.69 -44.00
N SER A 29 -0.84 -19.96 -43.57
CA SER A 29 -1.22 -21.07 -44.45
C SER A 29 -2.62 -20.90 -45.05
N LEU A 30 -3.58 -20.38 -44.30
CA LEU A 30 -4.94 -20.12 -44.79
C LEU A 30 -4.95 -18.99 -45.86
N VAL A 31 -4.21 -17.91 -45.64
CA VAL A 31 -4.07 -16.82 -46.62
C VAL A 31 -3.41 -17.32 -47.91
N VAL A 32 -2.34 -18.12 -47.81
CA VAL A 32 -1.68 -18.72 -48.98
C VAL A 32 -2.64 -19.66 -49.73
N LEU A 33 -3.42 -20.49 -49.03
CA LEU A 33 -4.41 -21.38 -49.66
C LEU A 33 -5.48 -20.59 -50.42
N LEU A 34 -6.04 -19.55 -49.82
CA LEU A 34 -7.05 -18.69 -50.44
C LEU A 34 -6.48 -17.95 -51.66
N PHE A 35 -5.24 -17.47 -51.58
CA PHE A 35 -4.58 -16.82 -52.71
C PHE A 35 -4.26 -17.80 -53.85
N SER A 36 -3.92 -19.04 -53.51
CA SER A 36 -3.64 -20.11 -54.47
C SER A 36 -4.90 -20.58 -55.19
N LEU A 37 -6.02 -20.70 -54.48
CA LEU A 37 -7.33 -20.98 -55.05
C LEU A 37 -7.82 -19.84 -55.96
N PHE A 38 -7.63 -18.59 -55.54
CA PHE A 38 -7.91 -17.41 -56.36
C PHE A 38 -7.07 -17.39 -57.64
N PHE A 39 -5.77 -17.63 -57.53
CA PHE A 39 -4.85 -17.65 -58.67
C PHE A 39 -5.16 -18.81 -59.63
N TRP A 40 -5.45 -20.02 -59.12
CA TRP A 40 -5.85 -21.17 -59.93
C TRP A 40 -7.16 -20.94 -60.68
N HIS A 41 -8.16 -20.33 -60.02
CA HIS A 41 -9.43 -19.98 -60.66
C HIS A 41 -9.25 -18.90 -61.73
N THR A 42 -8.38 -17.92 -61.47
CA THR A 42 -8.05 -16.86 -62.44
C THR A 42 -7.35 -17.44 -63.67
N LEU A 43 -6.37 -18.34 -63.47
CA LEU A 43 -5.69 -19.05 -64.56
C LEU A 43 -6.63 -19.96 -65.37
N LYS A 44 -7.54 -20.67 -64.70
CA LYS A 44 -8.53 -21.53 -65.36
C LYS A 44 -9.49 -20.73 -66.25
N ASN A 45 -9.83 -19.51 -65.83
CA ASN A 45 -10.70 -18.59 -66.56
C ASN A 45 -9.97 -17.74 -67.62
N VAL A 46 -8.64 -17.61 -67.56
CA VAL A 46 -7.86 -16.95 -68.62
C VAL A 46 -7.68 -17.86 -69.85
N PHE A 47 -7.78 -19.18 -69.68
CA PHE A 47 -7.70 -20.16 -70.79
C PHE A 47 -9.07 -20.59 -71.37
N LEU A 48 -10.19 -20.11 -70.82
CA LEU A 48 -11.52 -20.20 -71.45
C LEU A 48 -12.05 -18.79 -71.73
N TYR A 49 -12.10 -18.47 -73.02
CA TYR A 49 -12.34 -17.16 -73.60
C TYR A 49 -13.73 -16.55 -73.28
N GLU A 50 -13.75 -15.21 -73.24
CA GLU A 50 -14.87 -14.29 -73.56
C GLU A 50 -16.21 -14.43 -72.80
N TYR A 51 -16.32 -13.71 -71.67
CA TYR A 51 -17.49 -12.92 -71.18
C TYR A 51 -17.47 -12.85 -69.65
N ILE A 52 -16.59 -12.05 -69.05
CA ILE A 52 -16.74 -11.70 -67.63
C ILE A 52 -17.64 -10.46 -67.58
N THR A 53 -18.91 -10.66 -67.25
CA THR A 53 -19.84 -9.54 -67.06
C THR A 53 -19.45 -8.74 -65.82
N LYS A 54 -19.58 -7.40 -65.89
CA LYS A 54 -19.23 -6.45 -64.80
C LYS A 54 -19.83 -6.79 -63.43
N VAL A 55 -20.88 -7.61 -63.39
CA VAL A 55 -21.60 -8.02 -62.17
C VAL A 55 -20.77 -9.00 -61.33
N GLU A 56 -20.07 -9.97 -61.95
CA GLU A 56 -19.30 -10.96 -61.18
C GLU A 56 -18.08 -10.33 -60.50
N MET A 57 -17.41 -9.39 -61.18
CA MET A 57 -16.30 -8.62 -60.61
C MET A 57 -16.73 -7.80 -59.38
N ILE A 58 -17.95 -7.27 -59.37
CA ILE A 58 -18.51 -6.54 -58.22
C ILE A 58 -18.77 -7.50 -57.05
N VAL A 59 -19.28 -8.71 -57.32
CA VAL A 59 -19.50 -9.73 -56.28
C VAL A 59 -18.17 -10.13 -55.64
N TYR A 60 -17.12 -10.36 -56.43
CA TYR A 60 -15.78 -10.67 -55.90
C TYR A 60 -15.17 -9.49 -55.12
N PHE A 61 -15.38 -8.25 -55.59
CA PHE A 61 -14.92 -7.05 -54.88
C PHE A 61 -15.64 -6.86 -53.54
N ILE A 62 -16.95 -7.12 -53.48
CA ILE A 62 -17.72 -7.13 -52.23
C ILE A 62 -17.23 -8.24 -51.30
N TYR A 63 -16.96 -9.43 -51.83
CA TYR A 63 -16.44 -10.54 -51.03
C TYR A 63 -15.06 -10.23 -50.43
N LEU A 64 -14.19 -9.57 -51.20
CA LEU A 64 -12.89 -9.08 -50.73
C LEU A 64 -13.04 -8.00 -49.64
N ILE A 65 -13.97 -7.06 -49.81
CA ILE A 65 -14.27 -6.03 -48.80
C ILE A 65 -14.78 -6.69 -47.51
N ILE A 66 -15.71 -7.65 -47.60
CA ILE A 66 -16.24 -8.36 -46.43
C ILE A 66 -15.11 -9.12 -45.70
N LEU A 67 -14.23 -9.79 -46.44
CA LEU A 67 -13.05 -10.45 -45.87
C LEU A 67 -12.13 -9.44 -45.17
N LEU A 68 -11.82 -8.31 -45.80
CA LEU A 68 -10.96 -7.27 -45.22
C LEU A 68 -11.55 -6.65 -43.96
N PHE A 69 -12.84 -6.35 -43.93
CA PHE A 69 -13.53 -5.84 -42.73
C PHE A 69 -13.62 -6.90 -41.62
N GLY A 70 -13.87 -8.17 -41.97
CA GLY A 70 -13.83 -9.29 -41.02
C GLY A 70 -12.44 -9.47 -40.39
N PHE A 71 -11.38 -9.35 -41.19
CA PHE A 71 -9.99 -9.38 -40.69
C PHE A 71 -9.67 -8.18 -39.78
N TYR A 72 -10.17 -6.99 -40.12
CA TYR A 72 -9.96 -5.79 -39.29
C TYR A 72 -10.63 -5.94 -37.91
N GLY A 73 -11.86 -6.47 -37.86
CA GLY A 73 -12.55 -6.75 -36.60
C GLY A 73 -11.83 -7.78 -35.72
N ILE A 74 -11.30 -8.85 -36.32
CA ILE A 74 -10.52 -9.86 -35.59
C ILE A 74 -9.18 -9.27 -35.09
N TYR A 75 -8.55 -8.41 -35.88
CA TYR A 75 -7.31 -7.74 -35.50
C TYR A 75 -7.53 -6.81 -34.29
N ASP A 76 -8.62 -6.05 -34.25
CA ASP A 76 -8.95 -5.16 -33.14
C ASP A 76 -9.22 -5.92 -31.83
N GLU A 77 -9.98 -7.03 -31.90
CA GLU A 77 -10.18 -7.90 -30.73
C GLU A 77 -8.86 -8.52 -30.25
N PHE A 78 -7.97 -8.90 -31.16
CA PHE A 78 -6.64 -9.40 -30.80
C PHE A 78 -5.78 -8.34 -30.08
N ILE A 79 -5.85 -7.07 -30.52
CA ILE A 79 -5.15 -5.96 -29.86
C ILE A 79 -5.72 -5.68 -28.47
N LYS A 80 -7.05 -5.73 -28.30
CA LYS A 80 -7.70 -5.59 -26.98
C LYS A 80 -7.29 -6.70 -26.02
N VAL A 81 -7.34 -7.96 -26.46
CA VAL A 81 -6.91 -9.11 -25.65
C VAL A 81 -5.44 -8.98 -25.26
N LYS A 82 -4.57 -8.57 -26.19
CA LYS A 82 -3.14 -8.34 -25.90
C LYS A 82 -2.94 -7.23 -24.87
N LYS A 83 -3.65 -6.10 -24.98
CA LYS A 83 -3.59 -5.00 -23.98
C LYS A 83 -4.08 -5.46 -22.60
N ASN A 84 -5.17 -6.21 -22.53
CA ASN A 84 -5.69 -6.73 -21.27
C ASN A 84 -4.74 -7.74 -20.61
N ILE A 85 -4.13 -8.64 -21.39
CA ILE A 85 -3.12 -9.59 -20.88
C ILE A 85 -1.89 -8.84 -20.35
N ILE A 86 -1.42 -7.81 -21.06
CA ILE A 86 -0.29 -6.98 -20.59
C ILE A 86 -0.65 -6.28 -19.27
N ASN A 87 -1.86 -5.71 -19.15
CA ASN A 87 -2.31 -5.07 -17.92
C ASN A 87 -2.41 -6.07 -16.76
N ILE A 88 -3.00 -7.25 -16.97
CA ILE A 88 -3.07 -8.30 -15.94
C ILE A 88 -1.65 -8.70 -15.49
N SER A 89 -0.73 -8.95 -16.43
CA SER A 89 0.65 -9.30 -16.09
C SER A 89 1.39 -8.20 -15.32
N LYS A 90 1.07 -6.93 -15.59
CA LYS A 90 1.64 -5.78 -14.88
C LYS A 90 1.08 -5.66 -13.47
N VAL A 91 -0.22 -5.90 -13.29
CA VAL A 91 -0.87 -5.94 -11.97
C VAL A 91 -0.31 -7.07 -11.13
N ASP A 92 -0.16 -8.27 -11.69
CA ASP A 92 0.42 -9.42 -10.99
C ASP A 92 1.90 -9.19 -10.65
N PHE A 93 2.67 -8.58 -11.57
CA PHE A 93 4.05 -8.18 -11.30
C PHE A 93 4.14 -7.16 -10.16
N LEU A 94 3.30 -6.13 -10.15
CA LEU A 94 3.26 -5.13 -9.09
C LEU A 94 2.84 -5.74 -7.74
N ARG A 95 1.83 -6.63 -7.75
CA ARG A 95 1.39 -7.34 -6.54
C ARG A 95 2.48 -8.24 -5.98
N ASN A 96 3.19 -8.98 -6.84
CA ASN A 96 4.29 -9.84 -6.43
C ASN A 96 5.51 -9.03 -5.97
N ALA A 97 5.81 -7.90 -6.62
CA ALA A 97 6.84 -6.96 -6.18
C ALA A 97 6.51 -6.36 -4.81
N GLN A 98 5.23 -6.05 -4.55
CA GLN A 98 4.76 -5.56 -3.25
C GLN A 98 4.84 -6.64 -2.16
N LEU A 99 4.49 -7.89 -2.46
CA LEU A 99 4.68 -9.04 -1.56
C LEU A 99 6.17 -9.30 -1.26
N LEU A 100 7.04 -9.17 -2.26
CA LEU A 100 8.50 -9.25 -2.08
C LEU A 100 9.03 -8.09 -1.23
N LEU A 101 8.58 -6.86 -1.48
CA LEU A 101 8.95 -5.70 -0.65
C LEU A 101 8.53 -5.91 0.82
N HIS A 102 7.33 -6.44 1.03
CA HIS A 102 6.79 -6.74 2.36
C HIS A 102 7.53 -7.90 3.05
N SER A 103 8.09 -8.87 2.30
CA SER A 103 8.96 -9.93 2.84
C SER A 103 10.37 -9.43 3.20
N ILE A 104 10.83 -8.34 2.55
CA ILE A 104 12.12 -7.71 2.82
C ILE A 104 12.00 -6.73 4.00
N TYR A 105 10.87 -6.03 4.11
CA TYR A 105 10.49 -5.16 5.21
C TYR A 105 9.48 -5.84 6.13
N ASP A 106 9.88 -6.93 6.78
CA ASP A 106 9.15 -7.44 7.92
C ASP A 106 9.43 -6.52 9.13
N PRO A 107 8.45 -5.74 9.62
CA PRO A 107 8.67 -4.82 10.74
C PRO A 107 9.11 -5.56 12.01
N SER A 108 8.66 -6.81 12.20
CA SER A 108 9.05 -7.63 13.34
C SER A 108 10.54 -7.98 13.27
N ARG A 109 11.05 -8.32 12.09
CA ARG A 109 12.49 -8.58 11.87
C ARG A 109 13.36 -7.36 12.17
N ILE A 110 12.88 -6.16 11.84
CA ILE A 110 13.60 -4.91 12.14
C ILE A 110 13.55 -4.65 13.65
N ALA A 111 12.39 -4.80 14.29
CA ALA A 111 12.19 -4.55 15.72
C ALA A 111 13.02 -5.48 16.61
N GLU A 112 13.07 -6.77 16.27
CA GLU A 112 13.78 -7.82 17.04
C GLU A 112 15.30 -7.87 16.78
N ASN A 113 15.84 -6.94 15.97
CA ASN A 113 17.28 -6.87 15.69
C ASN A 113 17.83 -5.48 16.00
N ASP A 114 18.63 -5.37 17.05
CA ASP A 114 19.16 -4.09 17.54
C ASP A 114 19.90 -3.27 16.48
N VAL A 115 20.65 -3.92 15.60
CA VAL A 115 21.42 -3.24 14.53
C VAL A 115 20.47 -2.69 13.48
N LEU A 116 19.49 -3.48 13.05
CA LEU A 116 18.51 -3.06 12.05
C LEU A 116 17.60 -1.96 12.62
N ARG A 117 17.11 -2.13 13.84
CA ARG A 117 16.31 -1.14 14.56
C ARG A 117 17.05 0.18 14.70
N SER A 118 18.30 0.16 15.16
CA SER A 118 19.13 1.37 15.34
C SER A 118 19.40 2.07 14.00
N ARG A 119 19.72 1.31 12.95
CA ARG A 119 19.88 1.86 11.60
C ARG A 119 18.60 2.51 11.10
N HIS A 120 17.47 1.83 11.25
CA HIS A 120 16.17 2.33 10.80
C HIS A 120 15.78 3.62 11.52
N VAL A 121 15.95 3.69 12.85
CA VAL A 121 15.72 4.92 13.62
C VAL A 121 16.65 6.05 13.17
N ARG A 122 17.93 5.74 12.91
CA ARG A 122 18.88 6.73 12.40
C ARG A 122 18.45 7.30 11.04
N GLU A 123 18.01 6.44 10.12
CA GLU A 123 17.50 6.86 8.82
C GLU A 123 16.29 7.79 8.99
N LEU A 124 15.30 7.39 9.80
CA LEU A 124 14.13 8.22 10.10
C LEU A 124 14.47 9.60 10.67
N VAL A 125 15.43 9.65 11.61
CA VAL A 125 15.87 10.92 12.23
C VAL A 125 16.62 11.79 11.23
N GLN A 126 17.39 11.20 10.31
CA GLN A 126 18.14 11.93 9.29
C GLN A 126 17.26 12.41 8.13
N GLU A 127 16.20 11.67 7.80
CA GLU A 127 15.22 12.03 6.77
C GLU A 127 14.19 13.07 7.26
N ALA A 128 14.09 13.28 8.57
CA ALA A 128 13.21 14.29 9.14
C ALA A 128 13.56 15.69 8.59
N VAL A 129 12.75 16.16 7.65
CA VAL A 129 12.88 17.50 7.06
C VAL A 129 12.70 18.54 8.17
N PRO A 130 13.50 19.62 8.21
CA PRO A 130 13.29 20.71 9.14
C PRO A 130 11.86 21.22 9.01
N ILE A 131 11.08 21.06 10.08
CA ILE A 131 9.72 21.60 10.14
C ILE A 131 9.86 23.12 9.99
N GLU A 132 9.37 23.68 8.88
CA GLU A 132 9.30 25.14 8.74
C GLU A 132 8.55 25.69 9.94
N ASN A 133 9.11 26.74 10.56
CA ASN A 133 8.54 27.42 11.73
C ASN A 133 7.20 28.06 11.37
N SER A 134 6.13 27.26 11.25
CA SER A 134 4.78 27.76 11.28
C SER A 134 4.50 28.18 12.72
N SER A 135 4.76 29.45 13.01
CA SER A 135 4.40 30.12 14.25
C SER A 135 2.88 30.31 14.38
N SER A 136 2.11 29.29 13.98
CA SER A 136 0.69 29.27 14.27
C SER A 136 0.55 29.07 15.78
N ARG A 137 -0.21 29.95 16.42
CA ARG A 137 -0.59 29.80 17.83
C ARG A 137 -1.53 28.61 17.91
N THR A 138 -0.99 27.41 18.02
CA THR A 138 -1.77 26.23 18.38
C THR A 138 -2.09 26.34 19.85
N ASN A 139 -3.38 26.39 20.17
CA ASN A 139 -3.82 26.38 21.55
C ASN A 139 -3.63 24.95 22.10
N ILE A 140 -2.47 24.68 22.71
CA ILE A 140 -2.19 23.38 23.30
C ILE A 140 -3.20 23.15 24.44
N PRO A 141 -3.99 22.07 24.42
CA PRO A 141 -4.95 21.80 25.48
C PRO A 141 -4.26 21.69 26.84
N LYS A 142 -4.81 22.34 27.88
CA LYS A 142 -4.36 22.18 29.27
C LYS A 142 -4.83 20.85 29.84
N VAL A 143 -4.35 19.75 29.27
CA VAL A 143 -4.64 18.39 29.70
C VAL A 143 -3.33 17.71 30.06
N ILE A 144 -3.22 17.31 31.32
CA ILE A 144 -2.15 16.45 31.82
C ILE A 144 -2.59 15.01 31.63
N VAL A 145 -1.76 14.26 30.92
CA VAL A 145 -1.97 12.83 30.69
C VAL A 145 -0.83 12.07 31.33
N GLN A 146 -1.20 11.08 32.12
CA GLN A 146 -0.28 10.16 32.76
C GLN A 146 -0.77 8.74 32.47
N PHE A 147 0.11 7.76 32.63
CA PHE A 147 -0.19 6.37 32.36
C PHE A 147 0.41 5.48 33.44
N TRP A 148 -0.38 4.54 33.94
CA TRP A 148 0.10 3.43 34.75
C TRP A 148 -0.66 2.17 34.37
N HIS A 149 0.06 1.12 34.00
CA HIS A 149 -0.50 -0.07 33.34
C HIS A 149 -1.65 -0.75 34.11
N ASP A 150 -1.59 -0.81 35.44
CA ASP A 150 -2.65 -1.34 36.31
C ASP A 150 -2.99 -0.38 37.47
N LEU A 151 -4.14 0.27 37.41
CA LEU A 151 -4.58 1.24 38.42
C LEU A 151 -4.90 0.62 39.78
N ASN A 152 -5.02 -0.70 39.88
CA ASN A 152 -5.23 -1.40 41.15
C ASN A 152 -3.91 -1.71 41.86
N GLU A 153 -2.79 -1.61 41.14
CA GLU A 153 -1.45 -1.92 41.63
C GLU A 153 -0.50 -0.73 41.42
N ILE A 154 -0.92 0.45 41.88
CA ILE A 154 -0.06 1.65 41.93
C ILE A 154 0.73 1.62 43.24
N PRO A 155 2.08 1.62 43.20
CA PRO A 155 2.91 1.77 44.38
C PRO A 155 2.68 3.11 45.09
N ASP A 156 2.82 3.13 46.42
CA ASP A 156 2.56 4.34 47.23
C ASP A 156 3.41 5.55 46.80
N ASP A 157 4.68 5.33 46.48
CA ASP A 157 5.60 6.38 46.00
C ASP A 157 5.18 6.96 44.64
N VAL A 158 4.69 6.11 43.73
CA VAL A 158 4.12 6.55 42.45
C VAL A 158 2.80 7.29 42.68
N GLN A 159 1.97 6.84 43.61
CA GLN A 159 0.72 7.51 43.97
C GLN A 159 0.99 8.93 44.52
N GLU A 160 2.02 9.10 45.34
CA GLU A 160 2.48 10.42 45.79
C GLU A 160 2.90 11.31 44.61
N CYS A 161 3.66 10.77 43.64
CA CYS A 161 4.01 11.48 42.41
C CYS A 161 2.76 11.91 41.63
N LEU A 162 1.81 11.00 41.41
CA LEU A 162 0.54 11.32 40.74
C LEU A 162 -0.22 12.43 41.48
N ASP A 163 -0.34 12.37 42.80
CA ASP A 163 -1.11 13.34 43.59
C ASP A 163 -0.44 14.72 43.65
N SER A 164 0.88 14.78 43.51
CA SER A 164 1.63 16.04 43.49
C SER A 164 1.18 17.00 42.38
N TRP A 165 0.61 16.49 41.28
CA TRP A 165 0.12 17.28 40.15
C TRP A 165 -1.31 17.83 40.33
N GLU A 166 -2.03 17.40 41.36
CA GLU A 166 -3.41 17.80 41.63
C GLU A 166 -3.64 19.33 41.75
N PRO A 167 -2.73 20.13 42.36
CA PRO A 167 -2.91 21.57 42.48
C PRO A 167 -3.12 22.30 41.14
N LEU A 168 -2.63 21.75 40.03
CA LEU A 168 -2.80 22.35 38.70
C LEU A 168 -4.26 22.36 38.22
N LYS A 169 -5.15 21.52 38.79
CA LYS A 169 -6.59 21.62 38.50
C LYS A 169 -7.16 23.01 38.81
N LYS A 170 -6.68 23.65 39.88
CA LYS A 170 -7.06 25.04 40.25
C LYS A 170 -6.59 26.07 39.22
N GLN A 171 -5.63 25.72 38.37
CA GLN A 171 -5.11 26.54 37.27
C GLN A 171 -5.77 26.21 35.91
N GLY A 172 -6.83 25.39 35.93
CA GLY A 172 -7.61 25.03 34.75
C GLY A 172 -7.09 23.81 33.99
N PHE A 173 -6.18 23.02 34.58
CA PHE A 173 -5.72 21.77 33.97
C PHE A 173 -6.73 20.64 34.20
N LYS A 174 -7.03 19.89 33.14
CA LYS A 174 -7.69 18.58 33.26
C LYS A 174 -6.61 17.52 33.45
N ARG A 175 -6.80 16.58 34.37
CA ARG A 175 -5.92 15.42 34.55
C ARG A 175 -6.61 14.16 34.08
N ILE A 176 -5.89 13.30 33.37
CA ILE A 176 -6.36 12.00 32.90
C ILE A 176 -5.26 10.98 33.15
N LEU A 177 -5.60 9.91 33.87
CA LEU A 177 -4.73 8.76 34.08
C LEU A 177 -5.28 7.59 33.26
N PHE A 178 -4.44 6.99 32.43
CA PHE A 178 -4.77 5.82 31.62
C PHE A 178 -4.13 4.56 32.18
N ASP A 179 -4.83 3.46 32.00
CA ASP A 179 -4.36 2.09 32.18
C ASP A 179 -4.19 1.39 30.83
N ASP A 180 -3.71 0.15 30.84
CA ASP A 180 -3.56 -0.64 29.61
C ASP A 180 -4.89 -0.75 28.84
N ALA A 181 -5.99 -1.01 29.54
CA ALA A 181 -7.30 -1.19 28.91
C ALA A 181 -7.83 0.12 28.33
N GLY A 182 -7.65 1.24 29.03
CA GLY A 182 -8.02 2.59 28.60
C GLY A 182 -7.20 3.07 27.41
N ALA A 183 -5.87 2.88 27.47
CA ALA A 183 -4.96 3.19 26.37
C ALA A 183 -5.31 2.38 25.12
N ARG A 184 -5.52 1.07 25.26
CA ARG A 184 -5.92 0.20 24.15
C ARG A 184 -7.25 0.61 23.51
N ARG A 185 -8.27 0.94 24.33
CA ARG A 185 -9.55 1.46 23.84
C ARG A 185 -9.40 2.80 23.12
N PHE A 186 -8.57 3.69 23.67
CA PHE A 186 -8.27 4.97 23.05
C PHE A 186 -7.65 4.77 21.66
N ILE A 187 -6.60 3.95 21.57
CA ILE A 187 -5.87 3.69 20.33
C ILE A 187 -6.81 3.05 19.30
N SER A 188 -7.59 2.04 19.69
CA SER A 188 -8.57 1.40 18.81
C SER A 188 -9.57 2.41 18.24
N LYS A 189 -10.10 3.29 19.09
CA LYS A 189 -11.11 4.28 18.68
C LYS A 189 -10.55 5.38 17.78
N GLN A 190 -9.32 5.84 18.03
CA GLN A 190 -8.77 7.03 17.38
C GLN A 190 -7.86 6.71 16.18
N LEU A 191 -7.14 5.59 16.23
CA LEU A 191 -6.08 5.26 15.28
C LEU A 191 -6.33 3.93 14.55
N GLY A 192 -7.11 3.02 15.13
CA GLY A 192 -7.52 1.76 14.52
C GLY A 192 -6.60 0.57 14.79
N ASP A 193 -6.93 -0.58 14.21
CA ASP A 193 -6.43 -1.90 14.62
C ASP A 193 -4.92 -2.11 14.41
N THR A 194 -4.32 -1.47 13.42
CA THR A 194 -2.87 -1.54 13.19
C THR A 194 -2.09 -0.96 14.37
N TYR A 195 -2.56 0.15 14.95
CA TYR A 195 -1.93 0.78 16.11
C TYR A 195 -2.19 -0.01 17.39
N VAL A 196 -3.37 -0.62 17.50
CA VAL A 196 -3.67 -1.55 18.60
C VAL A 196 -2.72 -2.75 18.57
N SER A 197 -2.49 -3.31 17.38
CA SER A 197 -1.57 -4.44 17.21
C SER A 197 -0.15 -4.07 17.62
N ALA A 198 0.31 -2.86 17.28
CA ALA A 198 1.61 -2.36 17.71
C ALA A 198 1.70 -2.14 19.24
N PHE A 199 0.64 -1.63 19.87
CA PHE A 199 0.57 -1.52 21.32
C PHE A 199 0.58 -2.88 22.01
N ASP A 200 -0.13 -3.87 21.47
CA ASP A 200 -0.20 -5.23 22.00
C ASP A 200 1.16 -5.97 21.85
N LEU A 201 2.00 -5.57 20.89
CA LEU A 201 3.39 -6.04 20.75
C LEU A 201 4.35 -5.42 21.79
N CYS A 202 3.98 -4.33 22.45
CA CYS A 202 4.77 -3.76 23.53
C CYS A 202 4.60 -4.61 24.80
N HIS A 203 5.51 -5.57 25.00
CA HIS A 203 5.41 -6.52 26.10
C HIS A 203 5.66 -5.89 27.48
N HIS A 204 6.57 -4.94 27.59
CA HIS A 204 6.90 -4.28 28.85
C HIS A 204 5.99 -3.05 29.09
N PRO A 205 5.49 -2.82 30.33
CA PRO A 205 4.69 -1.63 30.66
C PRO A 205 5.32 -0.30 30.23
N ALA A 206 6.64 -0.16 30.41
CA ALA A 206 7.37 1.01 29.93
C ALA A 206 7.30 1.21 28.40
N MET A 207 7.35 0.13 27.62
CA MET A 207 7.19 0.22 26.16
C MET A 207 5.77 0.66 25.79
N ARG A 208 4.75 0.14 26.50
CA ARG A 208 3.35 0.54 26.30
C ARG A 208 3.14 2.01 26.62
N CYS A 209 3.74 2.48 27.72
CA CYS A 209 3.77 3.89 28.14
C CYS A 209 4.37 4.78 27.04
N ASP A 210 5.56 4.45 26.54
CA ASP A 210 6.24 5.20 25.46
C ASP A 210 5.41 5.26 24.17
N TYR A 211 4.81 4.13 23.76
CA TYR A 211 3.98 4.07 22.57
C TYR A 211 2.68 4.86 22.74
N PHE A 212 2.02 4.72 23.89
CA PHE A 212 0.77 5.42 24.20
C PHE A 212 0.98 6.94 24.26
N ARG A 213 2.10 7.42 24.82
CA ARG A 213 2.47 8.84 24.83
C ARG A 213 2.42 9.44 23.42
N LEU A 214 3.04 8.77 22.46
CA LEU A 214 3.04 9.21 21.05
C LEU A 214 1.62 9.21 20.47
N CYS A 215 0.87 8.14 20.68
CA CYS A 215 -0.50 8.00 20.20
C CYS A 215 -1.43 9.10 20.74
N TYR A 216 -1.31 9.44 22.02
CA TYR A 216 -2.15 10.46 22.63
C TYR A 216 -1.78 11.85 22.12
N ILE A 217 -0.49 12.21 22.19
CA ILE A 217 -0.02 13.56 21.86
C ILE A 217 -0.28 13.90 20.39
N VAL A 218 -0.09 12.96 19.46
CA VAL A 218 -0.39 13.21 18.03
C VAL A 218 -1.89 13.41 17.78
N THR A 219 -2.75 12.78 18.58
CA THR A 219 -4.21 12.80 18.38
C THR A 219 -4.86 14.02 19.03
N TYR A 220 -4.51 14.32 20.28
CA TYR A 220 -5.18 15.34 21.09
C TYR A 220 -4.25 16.45 21.58
N GLY A 221 -2.94 16.33 21.40
CA GLY A 221 -1.98 17.23 22.04
C GLY A 221 -2.05 17.17 23.56
N GLY A 222 -1.65 18.25 24.22
CA GLY A 222 -1.62 18.33 25.68
C GLY A 222 -0.23 18.11 26.24
N PHE A 223 -0.16 17.67 27.50
CA PHE A 223 1.09 17.53 28.22
C PHE A 223 1.15 16.15 28.88
N TYR A 224 2.04 15.32 28.36
CA TYR A 224 2.30 14.01 28.92
C TYR A 224 3.36 14.12 30.00
N ILE A 225 3.12 13.47 31.14
CA ILE A 225 4.05 13.44 32.28
C ILE A 225 4.16 11.97 32.73
N ASP A 226 5.37 11.54 33.07
CA ASP A 226 5.59 10.21 33.60
C ASP A 226 4.92 10.05 34.98
N ALA A 227 4.41 8.86 35.29
CA ALA A 227 3.62 8.65 36.51
C ALA A 227 4.46 8.77 37.79
N ASP A 228 5.75 8.51 37.69
CA ASP A 228 6.75 8.58 38.75
C ASP A 228 7.44 9.96 38.85
N GLU A 229 7.00 10.96 38.08
CA GLU A 229 7.54 12.31 38.14
C GLU A 229 6.81 13.18 39.19
N ILE A 230 7.58 13.86 40.05
CA ILE A 230 7.04 14.73 41.10
C ILE A 230 6.90 16.18 40.63
N TYR A 231 5.76 16.80 40.91
CA TYR A 231 5.53 18.21 40.61
C TYR A 231 6.32 19.11 41.56
N GLN A 232 7.24 19.90 41.01
CA GLN A 232 8.13 20.79 41.77
C GLN A 232 7.52 22.17 42.12
N GLY A 233 6.26 22.43 41.76
CA GLY A 233 5.61 23.73 42.01
C GLY A 233 5.91 24.82 40.98
N THR A 234 6.67 24.53 39.94
CA THR A 234 7.06 25.48 38.89
C THR A 234 5.90 25.82 37.95
N GLU A 235 5.80 27.09 37.55
CA GLU A 235 4.82 27.56 36.56
C GLU A 235 5.02 26.86 35.21
N CYS A 236 3.98 26.23 34.68
CA CYS A 236 4.05 25.46 33.45
C CYS A 236 3.25 26.05 32.27
N ASN A 237 2.54 27.18 32.41
CA ASN A 237 1.72 27.70 31.30
C ASN A 237 2.57 28.13 30.10
N HIS A 238 3.87 28.44 30.29
CA HIS A 238 4.76 28.74 29.19
C HIS A 238 4.99 27.55 28.23
N PHE A 239 4.83 26.30 28.69
CA PHE A 239 4.86 25.11 27.83
C PHE A 239 3.69 25.07 26.84
N PHE A 240 2.61 25.81 27.09
CA PHE A 240 1.39 25.79 26.28
C PHE A 240 1.26 26.98 25.32
N ARG A 241 2.28 27.85 25.23
CA ARG A 241 2.23 29.11 24.44
C ARG A 241 2.40 28.94 22.94
N ASP A 242 3.09 27.88 22.51
CA ASP A 242 3.41 27.60 21.11
C ASP A 242 3.59 26.10 20.89
N GLY A 243 3.44 25.66 19.64
CA GLY A 243 3.60 24.27 19.22
C GLY A 243 5.05 23.79 19.10
N ARG A 244 6.02 24.52 19.68
CA ARG A 244 7.41 24.08 19.68
C ARG A 244 7.58 22.93 20.65
N LEU A 245 8.29 21.89 20.20
CA LEU A 245 8.71 20.80 21.08
C LEU A 245 9.59 21.38 22.19
N LYS A 246 9.25 21.06 23.43
CA LYS A 246 9.99 21.44 24.63
C LYS A 246 10.39 20.12 25.29
N VAL A 247 11.69 19.91 25.43
CA VAL A 247 12.33 18.73 26.04
C VAL A 247 12.99 19.19 27.33
#